data_AF-A0A7C2L1Y7-F1
#
_entry.id   AF-A0A7C2L1Y7-F1
#
_cell.length_a   1.000
_cell.length_b   1.000
_cell.length_c   1.000
_cell.angle_alpha   90.00
_cell.angle_beta   90.00
_cell.angle_gamma   90.00
#
_symmetry.space_group_name_H-M   'P 1'
#
loop_
_entity.id
_entity.type
_entity.pdbx_description
1 polymer ?
#
loop_
_entity_poly.entity_id
_entity_poly.type
_entity_poly.pdbx_seq_one_letter_code
_entity_poly.pdbx_strand_id
1 'polypeptide(L)'
;MGGLPTTTVNGFAVSPADPKVMYVAMRDGVFRSQGAGGTWNRTTGPKNAVAIAINPKKPAELYAATADGKLFRSSDGGEQWDGAR
;
A
#
# COMPACT_ATOMS: atom_id res chain seq x y z
N MET A 1 -14.76 7.88 13.01
CA MET A 1 -13.43 8.24 12.49
C MET A 1 -12.89 7.05 11.73
N GLY A 2 -12.67 7.17 10.42
CA GLY A 2 -12.17 6.08 9.56
C GLY A 2 -10.69 5.83 9.80
N GLY A 3 -10.35 5.30 10.97
CA GLY A 3 -8.97 4.99 11.34
C GLY A 3 -8.49 3.68 10.72
N LEU A 4 -7.17 3.54 10.62
CA LEU A 4 -6.54 2.24 10.40
C LEU A 4 -6.88 1.32 11.58
N PRO A 5 -7.04 -0.01 11.36
CA PRO A 5 -7.11 -0.96 12.46
C PRO A 5 -5.84 -0.78 13.31
N THR A 6 -5.98 -0.71 14.64
CA THR A 6 -5.03 -0.18 15.65
C THR A 6 -3.69 -0.93 15.78
N THR A 7 -3.24 -1.58 14.72
CA THR A 7 -1.99 -2.30 14.59
C THR A 7 -0.92 -1.36 14.02
N THR A 8 0.34 -1.80 14.03
CA THR A 8 1.48 -0.97 13.62
C THR A 8 1.48 -0.66 12.12
N VAL A 9 1.84 0.57 11.76
CA VAL A 9 2.21 0.95 10.40
C VAL A 9 3.69 0.65 10.20
N ASN A 10 4.01 -0.25 9.27
CA ASN A 10 5.39 -0.67 8.98
C ASN A 10 6.00 0.12 7.83
N GLY A 11 5.18 0.50 6.84
CA GLY A 11 5.59 1.29 5.70
C GLY A 11 4.53 2.31 5.30
N PHE A 12 4.96 3.43 4.73
CA PHE A 12 4.09 4.53 4.29
C PHE A 12 4.63 5.12 2.98
N ALA A 13 3.75 5.36 2.02
CA ALA A 13 4.10 5.98 0.76
C ALA A 13 3.01 6.95 0.29
N VAL A 14 3.42 8.10 -0.26
CA VAL A 14 2.53 9.12 -0.82
C VAL A 14 2.72 9.15 -2.33
N SER A 15 1.62 9.14 -3.08
CA SER A 15 1.68 9.18 -4.54
C SER A 15 2.28 10.51 -5.03
N PRO A 16 3.28 10.48 -5.94
CA PRO A 16 3.84 11.69 -6.50
C PRO A 16 2.95 12.38 -7.54
N ALA A 17 1.91 11.70 -8.06
CA ALA A 17 0.93 12.32 -8.94
C ALA A 17 -0.20 13.03 -8.19
N ASP A 18 -0.53 12.58 -6.98
CA ASP A 18 -1.57 13.20 -6.14
C ASP A 18 -1.29 12.90 -4.66
N PRO A 19 -0.90 13.90 -3.86
CA PRO A 19 -0.60 13.68 -2.44
C PRO A 19 -1.81 13.27 -1.59
N LYS A 20 -3.04 13.36 -2.11
CA LYS A 20 -4.22 12.79 -1.44
C LYS A 20 -4.24 11.27 -1.48
N VAL A 21 -3.54 10.65 -2.44
CA VAL A 21 -3.41 9.20 -2.56
C VAL A 21 -2.21 8.74 -1.76
N MET A 22 -2.47 7.91 -0.76
CA MET A 22 -1.46 7.39 0.17
C MET A 22 -1.65 5.91 0.39
N TYR A 23 -0.57 5.20 0.71
CA TYR A 23 -0.60 3.79 1.05
C TYR A 23 0.15 3.53 2.36
N VAL A 24 -0.37 2.59 3.16
CA VAL A 24 0.32 2.05 4.33
C VAL A 24 0.46 0.54 4.23
N ALA A 25 1.63 0.03 4.58
CA ALA A 25 1.88 -1.40 4.79
C ALA A 25 1.71 -1.75 6.26
N MET A 26 0.87 -2.74 6.54
CA MET A 26 0.54 -3.19 7.89
C MET A 26 0.49 -4.72 7.95
N ARG A 27 0.43 -5.27 9.17
CA ARG A 27 0.20 -6.70 9.40
C ARG A 27 -1.08 -7.19 8.72
N ASP A 28 -2.15 -6.40 8.80
CA ASP A 28 -3.45 -6.81 8.28
C ASP A 28 -3.58 -6.61 6.77
N GLY A 29 -2.63 -5.92 6.12
CA GLY A 29 -2.58 -5.73 4.68
C GLY A 29 -2.00 -4.38 4.27
N VAL A 30 -2.04 -4.11 2.96
CA VAL A 30 -1.81 -2.78 2.41
C VAL A 30 -3.14 -2.02 2.39
N PHE A 31 -3.17 -0.80 2.91
CA PHE A 31 -4.34 0.07 2.88
C PHE A 31 -4.06 1.30 2.03
N ARG A 32 -5.08 1.81 1.36
CA ARG A 32 -5.06 3.00 0.51
C ARG A 32 -5.97 4.07 1.08
N SER A 33 -5.48 5.31 1.11
CA SER A 33 -6.31 6.51 1.24
C SER A 33 -6.36 7.24 -0.09
N GLN A 34 -7.49 7.88 -0.39
CA GLN A 34 -7.65 8.83 -1.50
C GLN A 34 -8.04 10.23 -1.00
N GLY A 35 -8.02 10.43 0.32
CA GLY A 35 -8.47 11.66 0.99
C GLY A 35 -7.45 12.16 1.99
N ALA A 36 -6.16 12.08 1.66
CA ALA A 36 -5.04 12.53 2.50
C ALA A 36 -5.06 11.95 3.92
N GLY A 37 -5.42 10.67 4.06
CA GLY A 37 -5.48 9.96 5.33
C GLY A 37 -6.80 10.08 6.10
N GLY A 38 -7.81 10.78 5.57
CA GLY A 38 -9.12 10.90 6.21
C GLY A 38 -9.92 9.60 6.29
N THR A 39 -9.77 8.73 5.30
CA THR A 39 -10.31 7.36 5.26
C THR A 39 -9.31 6.39 4.64
N TRP A 40 -9.36 5.14 5.07
CA TRP A 40 -8.47 4.07 4.61
C TRP A 40 -9.28 2.85 4.21
N ASN A 41 -9.05 2.37 2.99
CA ASN A 41 -9.65 1.14 2.48
C ASN A 41 -8.55 0.09 2.30
N ARG A 42 -8.83 -1.14 2.74
CA ARG A 42 -7.90 -2.25 2.55
C ARG A 42 -7.85 -2.61 1.06
N THR A 43 -6.65 -2.76 0.53
CA THR A 43 -6.43 -3.27 -0.83
C THR A 43 -6.52 -4.80 -0.86
N THR A 44 -6.43 -5.40 -2.05
CA THR A 44 -6.27 -6.86 -2.22
C THR A 44 -4.82 -7.32 -1.99
N GLY A 45 -3.93 -6.41 -1.61
CA GLY A 45 -2.51 -6.67 -1.40
C GLY A 45 -2.19 -7.59 -0.23
N PRO A 46 -0.92 -7.99 -0.12
CA PRO A 46 -0.51 -9.02 0.82
C PRO A 46 -0.70 -8.59 2.28
N LYS A 47 -1.02 -9.56 3.14
CA LYS A 47 -0.90 -9.43 4.59
C LYS A 47 0.59 -9.46 5.00
N ASN A 48 0.87 -9.06 6.24
CA ASN A 48 2.23 -9.01 6.80
C ASN A 48 3.17 -8.14 5.94
N ALA A 49 2.63 -7.07 5.36
CA ALA A 49 3.42 -6.13 4.59
C ALA A 49 4.30 -5.31 5.54
N VAL A 50 5.59 -5.25 5.22
CA VAL A 50 6.62 -4.54 6.00
C VAL A 50 7.16 -3.33 5.27
N ALA A 51 6.96 -3.25 3.95
CA ALA A 51 7.32 -2.10 3.14
C ALA A 51 6.32 -1.89 2.00
N ILE A 52 6.19 -0.64 1.55
CA ILE A 52 5.39 -0.23 0.40
C ILE A 52 6.14 0.87 -0.34
N ALA A 53 6.18 0.80 -1.66
CA ALA A 53 6.79 1.81 -2.53
C ALA A 53 5.90 2.06 -3.75
N ILE A 54 5.97 3.29 -4.28
CA ILE A 54 5.25 3.75 -5.47
C ILE A 54 6.29 4.07 -6.53
N ASN A 55 6.11 3.60 -7.77
CA ASN A 55 6.98 4.01 -8.86
C ASN A 55 6.72 5.50 -9.18
N PRO A 56 7.73 6.39 -9.03
CA PRO A 56 7.51 7.82 -9.21
C PRO A 56 7.20 8.23 -10.65
N LYS A 57 7.56 7.39 -11.64
CA LYS A 57 7.26 7.62 -13.06
C LYS A 57 5.93 7.00 -13.49
N LYS A 58 5.41 6.04 -12.72
CA LYS A 58 4.15 5.32 -13.00
C LYS A 58 3.38 5.09 -11.70
N PRO A 59 2.66 6.07 -11.16
CA PRO A 59 2.11 5.98 -9.79
C PRO A 59 1.04 4.92 -9.54
N ALA A 60 0.50 4.29 -10.60
CA ALA A 60 -0.33 3.09 -10.49
C ALA A 60 0.49 1.81 -10.21
N GLU A 61 1.80 1.84 -10.47
CA GLU A 61 2.71 0.74 -10.19
C GLU A 61 3.23 0.84 -8.75
N LEU A 62 2.88 -0.18 -7.96
CA LEU A 62 3.20 -0.28 -6.53
C LEU A 62 3.99 -1.55 -6.26
N TYR A 63 4.81 -1.52 -5.22
CA TYR A 63 5.55 -2.68 -4.74
C TYR A 63 5.39 -2.83 -3.24
N ALA A 64 5.07 -4.04 -2.77
CA ALA A 64 4.95 -4.36 -1.36
C ALA A 64 5.83 -5.56 -1.02
N ALA A 65 6.61 -5.44 0.06
CA ALA A 65 7.41 -6.54 0.58
C ALA A 65 6.77 -7.08 1.87
N THR A 66 6.81 -8.39 2.05
CA THR A 66 6.25 -9.08 3.23
C THR A 66 7.34 -9.60 4.17
N ALA A 67 6.98 -9.80 5.44
CA ALA A 67 7.91 -10.28 6.46
C ALA A 67 8.54 -11.65 6.15
N ASP A 68 7.90 -12.48 5.33
CA ASP A 68 8.41 -13.78 4.86
C ASP A 68 9.27 -13.67 3.59
N GLY A 69 9.70 -12.46 3.22
CA GLY A 69 10.67 -12.23 2.14
C GLY A 69 10.09 -12.26 0.73
N LYS A 70 8.75 -12.19 0.57
CA LYS A 70 8.12 -12.13 -0.75
C LYS A 70 7.94 -10.68 -1.21
N LEU A 71 8.02 -10.48 -2.52
CA LEU A 71 7.75 -9.21 -3.17
C LEU A 71 6.47 -9.34 -4.01
N PHE A 72 5.60 -8.35 -3.91
CA PHE A 72 4.38 -8.24 -4.69
C PHE A 72 4.40 -6.95 -5.47
N ARG A 73 3.81 -6.97 -6.66
CA ARG A 73 3.65 -5.82 -7.55
C ARG A 73 2.18 -5.65 -7.88
N SER A 74 1.73 -4.41 -7.89
CA SER A 74 0.46 -3.99 -8.51
C SER A 74 0.77 -3.05 -9.67
N SER A 75 -0.01 -3.13 -10.75
CA SER A 75 0.07 -2.18 -11.87
C SER A 75 -1.14 -1.26 -11.99
N ASP A 76 -2.11 -1.39 -11.07
CA ASP A 76 -3.44 -0.76 -11.13
C ASP A 76 -3.79 0.03 -9.86
N GLY A 77 -2.79 0.49 -9.11
CA GLY A 77 -3.02 1.28 -7.90
C GLY A 77 -3.51 0.44 -6.71
N GLY A 78 -3.16 -0.84 -6.69
CA GLY A 78 -3.44 -1.76 -5.61
C GLY A 78 -4.81 -2.42 -5.67
N GLU A 79 -5.48 -2.38 -6.83
CA GLU A 79 -6.72 -3.14 -7.05
C GLU A 79 -6.42 -4.63 -7.19
N GLN A 80 -5.30 -4.98 -7.82
CA GLN A 80 -4.77 -6.34 -7.93
C GLN A 80 -3.27 -6.36 -7.65
N TRP A 81 -2.80 -7.50 -7.12
CA TRP A 81 -1.41 -7.73 -6.75
C TRP A 81 -0.97 -9.11 -7.21
N ASP A 82 0.15 -9.15 -7.92
CA ASP A 82 0.81 -10.36 -8.37
C ASP A 82 2.15 -10.54 -7.64
N GLY A 83 2.62 -11.79 -7.56
CA GLY A 83 3.99 -12.06 -7.13
C GLY A 83 4.97 -11.38 -8.08
N ALA A 84 5.82 -10.50 -7.54
CA ALA A 84 6.90 -9.92 -8.32
C ALA A 84 7.99 -10.99 -8.49
N ARG A 85 8.32 -11.30 -9.74
CA ARG A 85 9.47 -12.14 -10.10
C ARG A 85 10.70 -11.28 -10.28
#